data_AF-A0A919GQN2-F1
#
_entry.id   AF-A0A919GQN2-F1
#
_cell.length_a   1.000
_cell.length_b   1.000
_cell.length_c   1.000
_cell.angle_alpha   90.00
_cell.angle_beta   90.00
_cell.angle_gamma   90.00
#
_symmetry.space_group_name_H-M   'P 1'
#
loop_
_entity.id
_entity.type
_entity.pdbx_description
1 polymer ?
#
loop_
_entity_poly.entity_id
_entity_poly.type
_entity_poly.pdbx_seq_one_letter_code
_entity_poly.pdbx_strand_id
1 'polypeptide(L)'
;MPAEPTPNPAREHRAAAGGRRPSADVDQVPRAPSTGPAIAPSTATSPAGRVPAGQPRKSRSGDAFDNPPRSTQVWKPTGVRRKEVLRALGIFQRATADQLWRMLRPADRHDRITRDTLNALKETGLVRVETRLESGHQLWVLTEKGHKEARLLLPKTVRISALRKLRLDAKGRPVKDDGYDEHAAAVTSTAAVLTGAGYGTPLSWQTEIAHKLPYGYTQSADLTMRAPDAGVPAMLLEVDRVNEPVDDLVDKLRRYNDWFELLAPRADATKEKAARGAAVHDFRLWSRIYPVTGREGYVPVAFVFTGKTAAQRESRMRRLEQAARGYFAGTRHRGEGFTAVDYHQAVPVVVTELERITADPAGAAGKAWRRLGRDEWQTLTEALNNPDGERLYRVELREARRRQAEREAAHREAQRPVCTRCGNKFTDDRWRETKGSSWPGEWDRLCGPCAKEAADRAEAERVARREAEESAAREAAEAEAKKNRGLFRRR
;
A
#
# COMPACT_ATOMS: atom_id res chain seq x y z
N MET A 1 -35.75 60.89 -33.23
CA MET A 1 -35.74 59.44 -32.91
C MET A 1 -34.59 59.20 -31.94
N PRO A 2 -34.81 59.32 -30.63
CA PRO A 2 -33.76 59.22 -29.62
C PRO A 2 -33.60 57.75 -29.15
N ALA A 3 -32.39 57.37 -28.75
CA ALA A 3 -32.16 56.19 -27.91
C ALA A 3 -31.36 56.63 -26.68
N GLU A 4 -31.99 56.39 -25.54
CA GLU A 4 -31.56 56.74 -24.18
C GLU A 4 -30.36 55.92 -23.69
N PRO A 5 -29.61 56.44 -22.71
CA PRO A 5 -28.61 55.69 -21.96
C PRO A 5 -29.00 55.42 -20.49
N THR A 6 -28.45 54.33 -19.92
CA THR A 6 -28.23 53.99 -18.48
C THR A 6 -29.47 53.60 -17.62
N PRO A 7 -29.37 53.05 -16.37
CA PRO A 7 -28.21 52.74 -15.50
C PRO A 7 -28.26 51.40 -14.69
N ASN A 8 -27.17 51.18 -13.94
CA ASN A 8 -26.99 50.30 -12.78
C ASN A 8 -28.00 50.57 -11.64
N PRO A 9 -28.35 49.56 -10.81
CA PRO A 9 -28.43 49.84 -9.38
C PRO A 9 -27.86 48.75 -8.46
N ALA A 10 -27.23 49.25 -7.40
CA ALA A 10 -26.91 48.53 -6.17
C ALA A 10 -28.17 48.02 -5.45
N ARG A 11 -28.02 46.98 -4.63
CA ARG A 11 -28.97 46.71 -3.54
C ARG A 11 -28.28 46.20 -2.28
N GLU A 12 -28.61 46.91 -1.20
CA GLU A 12 -28.31 46.71 0.20
C GLU A 12 -28.93 45.42 0.75
N HIS A 13 -28.34 44.84 1.80
CA HIS A 13 -29.12 44.25 2.90
C HIS A 13 -28.34 44.34 4.23
N ARG A 14 -28.92 45.10 5.16
CA ARG A 14 -28.59 45.15 6.59
C ARG A 14 -29.58 44.26 7.37
N ALA A 15 -29.06 43.75 8.50
CA ALA A 15 -29.73 43.42 9.77
C ALA A 15 -30.60 42.15 9.87
N ALA A 16 -30.24 41.25 10.79
CA ALA A 16 -30.93 41.12 12.08
C ALA A 16 -30.15 40.20 13.05
N ALA A 17 -29.98 40.68 14.28
CA ALA A 17 -29.46 39.97 15.44
C ALA A 17 -30.61 39.28 16.20
N GLY A 18 -30.31 38.20 16.94
CA GLY A 18 -31.25 37.62 17.89
C GLY A 18 -30.70 36.46 18.71
N GLY A 19 -30.45 36.72 20.00
CA GLY A 19 -30.89 35.81 21.08
C GLY A 19 -29.93 34.71 21.57
N ARG A 20 -29.22 35.00 22.67
CA ARG A 20 -28.74 33.99 23.65
C ARG A 20 -29.93 33.40 24.42
N ARG A 21 -29.88 32.09 24.76
CA ARG A 21 -29.65 31.60 26.13
C ARG A 21 -29.52 30.05 26.22
N PRO A 22 -28.91 29.52 27.31
CA PRO A 22 -28.35 28.17 27.40
C PRO A 22 -29.20 27.19 28.24
N SER A 23 -29.00 25.88 28.03
CA SER A 23 -29.34 24.75 28.91
C SER A 23 -28.99 23.47 28.14
N ALA A 24 -28.56 22.34 28.69
CA ALA A 24 -28.10 21.88 29.99
C ALA A 24 -27.42 20.52 29.71
N ASP A 25 -26.70 20.01 30.69
CA ASP A 25 -26.07 18.69 30.76
C ASP A 25 -26.84 17.56 30.08
N VAL A 26 -26.11 16.73 29.31
CA VAL A 26 -26.22 15.26 29.38
C VAL A 26 -24.85 14.66 29.07
N ASP A 27 -24.09 14.40 30.13
CA ASP A 27 -23.16 13.29 30.19
C ASP A 27 -23.94 11.99 29.98
N GLN A 28 -23.60 11.21 28.94
CA GLN A 28 -23.64 9.74 28.92
C GLN A 28 -23.23 9.22 27.53
N VAL A 29 -21.96 8.84 27.40
CA VAL A 29 -21.51 7.95 26.32
C VAL A 29 -21.59 6.52 26.84
N PRO A 30 -22.39 5.62 26.24
CA PRO A 30 -22.42 4.23 26.65
C PRO A 30 -21.10 3.53 26.25
N ARG A 31 -20.42 2.97 27.26
CA ARG A 31 -19.31 2.02 27.07
C ARG A 31 -19.83 0.76 26.36
N ALA A 32 -19.24 0.43 25.22
CA ALA A 32 -19.44 -0.87 24.59
C ALA A 32 -18.63 -1.95 25.35
N PRO A 33 -19.18 -3.18 25.51
CA PRO A 33 -18.52 -4.26 26.22
C PRO A 33 -17.38 -4.87 25.38
N SER A 34 -16.18 -4.84 25.94
CA SER A 34 -15.03 -5.61 25.48
C SER A 34 -15.30 -7.11 25.71
N THR A 35 -15.47 -7.86 24.63
CA THR A 35 -15.43 -9.32 24.65
C THR A 35 -14.61 -9.80 23.45
N GLY A 36 -13.35 -10.15 23.71
CA GLY A 36 -12.46 -10.81 22.76
C GLY A 36 -11.51 -11.72 23.54
N PRO A 37 -11.43 -13.03 23.22
CA PRO A 37 -10.70 -14.00 24.01
C PRO A 37 -9.19 -13.89 23.81
N ALA A 38 -8.44 -14.10 24.89
CA ALA A 38 -7.00 -14.24 24.88
C ALA A 38 -6.61 -15.52 24.12
N ILE A 39 -5.93 -15.36 22.98
CA ILE A 39 -5.28 -16.46 22.28
C ILE A 39 -3.78 -16.35 22.57
N ALA A 40 -3.27 -17.31 23.34
CA ALA A 40 -1.85 -17.52 23.57
C ALA A 40 -1.17 -18.01 22.28
N PRO A 41 -0.01 -17.47 21.88
CA PRO A 41 0.74 -18.03 20.77
C PRO A 41 1.55 -19.23 21.26
N SER A 42 1.14 -20.43 20.83
CA SER A 42 1.97 -21.63 20.90
C SER A 42 3.09 -21.57 19.87
N THR A 43 4.23 -22.05 20.34
CA THR A 43 5.53 -22.27 19.71
C THR A 43 5.47 -22.94 18.34
N ALA A 44 6.11 -22.31 17.35
CA ALA A 44 6.53 -22.96 16.10
C ALA A 44 7.96 -22.57 15.74
N THR A 45 8.79 -23.59 15.85
CA THR A 45 10.18 -23.85 15.45
C THR A 45 10.76 -23.00 14.31
N SER A 46 11.92 -22.42 14.57
CA SER A 46 12.78 -21.68 13.63
C SER A 46 13.41 -22.58 12.55
N PRO A 47 13.65 -22.06 11.33
CA PRO A 47 14.78 -22.49 10.51
C PRO A 47 15.97 -21.53 10.67
N ALA A 48 17.14 -22.16 10.68
CA ALA A 48 18.44 -21.61 11.00
C ALA A 48 18.97 -20.60 9.96
N GLY A 49 19.80 -19.67 10.44
CA GLY A 49 20.57 -18.76 9.57
C GLY A 49 20.81 -17.36 10.14
N ARG A 50 20.95 -17.21 11.47
CA ARG A 50 21.30 -15.93 12.10
C ARG A 50 22.82 -15.81 12.20
N VAL A 51 23.41 -14.96 11.36
CA VAL A 51 24.77 -14.45 11.59
C VAL A 51 24.71 -13.48 12.78
N PRO A 52 25.51 -13.65 13.85
CA PRO A 52 25.45 -12.75 14.99
C PRO A 52 26.02 -11.37 14.61
N ALA A 53 25.19 -10.34 14.79
CA ALA A 53 25.63 -8.95 14.85
C ALA A 53 26.44 -8.76 16.14
N GLY A 54 27.76 -8.84 16.03
CA GLY A 54 28.64 -8.77 17.20
C GLY A 54 30.09 -9.10 16.89
N GLN A 55 30.65 -8.54 15.81
CA GLN A 55 32.10 -8.38 15.72
C GLN A 55 32.44 -7.03 15.09
N PRO A 56 33.41 -6.28 15.65
CA PRO A 56 33.90 -5.06 15.03
C PRO A 56 34.53 -5.45 13.69
N ARG A 57 34.02 -4.84 12.60
CA ARG A 57 34.71 -4.90 11.31
C ARG A 57 36.13 -4.40 11.53
N LYS A 58 37.11 -5.29 11.38
CA LYS A 58 38.52 -4.93 11.25
C LYS A 58 38.61 -3.85 10.18
N SER A 59 38.97 -2.64 10.61
CA SER A 59 39.28 -1.52 9.74
C SER A 59 40.32 -1.97 8.72
N ARG A 60 39.94 -2.02 7.44
CA ARG A 60 40.93 -1.98 6.38
C ARG A 60 41.69 -0.67 6.54
N SER A 61 43.01 -0.78 6.56
CA SER A 61 44.00 0.25 6.86
C SER A 61 44.12 1.34 5.76
N GLY A 62 42.98 1.89 5.31
CA GLY A 62 42.91 2.93 4.28
C GLY A 62 41.96 4.10 4.59
N ASP A 63 41.06 3.95 5.56
CA ASP A 63 40.16 5.05 5.99
C ASP A 63 40.83 5.87 7.09
N ALA A 64 41.87 6.63 6.72
CA ALA A 64 42.39 7.68 7.59
C ALA A 64 41.27 8.72 7.81
N PHE A 65 40.88 8.92 9.06
CA PHE A 65 40.00 10.03 9.44
C PHE A 65 40.67 11.35 9.06
N ASP A 66 40.22 11.98 7.97
CA ASP A 66 40.55 13.36 7.55
C ASP A 66 39.91 14.40 8.51
N ASN A 67 40.07 14.20 9.82
CA ASN A 67 39.84 15.30 10.77
C ASN A 67 41.05 16.24 10.66
N PRO A 68 40.84 17.57 10.58
CA PRO A 68 41.95 18.49 10.55
C PRO A 68 42.81 18.29 11.82
N PRO A 69 44.15 18.22 11.68
CA PRO A 69 45.01 18.36 12.84
C PRO A 69 44.70 19.70 13.50
N ARG A 70 44.94 19.82 14.82
CA ARG A 70 44.81 21.07 15.60
C ARG A 70 45.81 22.16 15.17
N SER A 71 46.27 22.17 13.92
CA SER A 71 47.20 23.16 13.40
C SER A 71 46.47 24.36 12.80
N THR A 72 47.12 25.52 12.88
CA THR A 72 46.71 26.82 12.34
C THR A 72 46.78 26.92 10.81
N GLN A 73 46.94 25.80 10.10
CA GLN A 73 46.93 25.79 8.63
C GLN A 73 45.50 25.98 8.09
N VAL A 74 45.39 26.84 7.08
CA VAL A 74 44.14 27.08 6.33
C VAL A 74 43.71 25.75 5.68
N TRP A 75 42.70 25.11 6.28
CA TRP A 75 42.13 23.86 5.78
C TRP A 75 41.52 24.09 4.39
N LYS A 76 41.87 23.24 3.42
CA LYS A 76 41.31 23.28 2.06
C LYS A 76 40.46 22.04 1.81
N PRO A 77 39.22 22.18 1.32
CA PRO A 77 38.39 21.02 1.01
C PRO A 77 38.97 20.23 -0.17
N THR A 78 38.88 18.92 -0.08
CA THR A 78 39.23 18.02 -1.18
C THR A 78 38.29 18.21 -2.37
N GLY A 79 38.75 17.86 -3.58
CA GLY A 79 37.91 17.85 -4.77
C GLY A 79 36.67 16.96 -4.63
N VAL A 80 36.76 15.90 -3.83
CA VAL A 80 35.63 14.99 -3.54
C VAL A 80 34.56 15.72 -2.71
N ARG A 81 34.93 16.34 -1.58
CA ARG A 81 33.97 17.07 -0.72
C ARG A 81 33.28 18.22 -1.47
N ARG A 82 34.02 18.95 -2.31
CA ARG A 82 33.45 20.00 -3.18
C ARG A 82 32.36 19.42 -4.10
N LYS A 83 32.64 18.29 -4.77
CA LYS A 83 31.68 17.63 -5.66
C LYS A 83 30.44 17.10 -4.92
N GLU A 84 30.62 16.54 -3.72
CA GLU A 84 29.51 16.04 -2.89
C GLU A 84 28.54 17.18 -2.50
N VAL A 85 29.06 18.30 -2.01
CA VAL A 85 28.25 19.47 -1.65
C VAL A 85 27.51 20.05 -2.86
N LEU A 86 28.19 20.16 -4.02
CA LEU A 86 27.55 20.64 -5.25
C LEU A 86 26.43 19.71 -5.74
N ARG A 87 26.63 18.38 -5.69
CA ARG A 87 25.59 17.40 -6.02
C ARG A 87 24.37 17.56 -5.12
N ALA A 88 24.57 17.66 -3.81
CA ALA A 88 23.48 17.80 -2.84
C ALA A 88 22.71 19.11 -3.05
N LEU A 89 23.38 20.25 -3.18
CA LEU A 89 22.71 21.52 -3.48
C LEU A 89 22.03 21.52 -4.86
N GLY A 90 22.52 20.71 -5.80
CA GLY A 90 21.87 20.47 -7.10
C GLY A 90 20.54 19.70 -6.98
N ILE A 91 20.34 18.94 -5.91
CA ILE A 91 19.12 18.14 -5.65
C ILE A 91 18.13 18.87 -4.74
N PHE A 92 18.61 19.67 -3.78
CA PHE A 92 17.74 20.30 -2.77
C PHE A 92 17.49 21.79 -2.99
N GLN A 93 18.16 22.43 -3.96
CA GLN A 93 18.14 23.87 -4.25
C GLN A 93 18.69 24.76 -3.12
N ARG A 94 18.34 24.49 -1.86
CA ARG A 94 18.76 25.19 -0.64
C ARG A 94 19.13 24.20 0.46
N ALA A 95 20.20 24.46 1.20
CA ALA A 95 20.55 23.67 2.38
C ALA A 95 21.40 24.47 3.38
N THR A 96 21.32 24.11 4.65
CA THR A 96 22.29 24.54 5.66
C THR A 96 23.50 23.61 5.69
N ALA A 97 24.61 24.06 6.27
CA ALA A 97 25.78 23.21 6.43
C ALA A 97 25.53 22.00 7.35
N ASP A 98 24.71 22.18 8.40
CA ASP A 98 24.30 21.10 9.30
C ASP A 98 23.50 20.01 8.56
N GLN A 99 22.52 20.42 7.74
CA GLN A 99 21.74 19.48 6.93
C GLN A 99 22.61 18.69 5.96
N LEU A 100 23.51 19.38 5.25
CA LEU A 100 24.45 18.75 4.32
C LEU A 100 25.41 17.80 5.05
N TRP A 101 25.89 18.17 6.23
CA TRP A 101 26.74 17.32 7.06
C TRP A 101 26.01 16.03 7.48
N ARG A 102 24.80 16.15 8.06
CA ARG A 102 24.01 14.98 8.48
C ARG A 102 23.72 14.01 7.33
N MET A 103 23.52 14.54 6.12
CA MET A 103 23.19 13.75 4.95
C MET A 103 24.42 13.11 4.28
N LEU A 104 25.52 13.86 4.17
CA LEU A 104 26.70 13.43 3.39
C LEU A 104 27.73 12.71 4.25
N ARG A 105 27.92 13.15 5.50
CA ARG A 105 28.99 12.71 6.39
C ARG A 105 28.53 12.67 7.85
N PRO A 106 27.48 11.88 8.20
CA PRO A 106 26.98 11.80 9.57
C PRO A 106 28.01 11.26 10.59
N ALA A 107 29.08 10.62 10.12
CA ALA A 107 30.18 10.15 10.98
C ALA A 107 31.17 11.26 11.40
N ASP A 108 31.20 12.40 10.70
CA ASP A 108 31.99 13.56 11.13
C ASP A 108 31.37 14.12 12.43
N ARG A 109 32.17 14.65 13.36
CA ARG A 109 31.66 15.09 14.68
C ARG A 109 30.73 16.30 14.64
N HIS A 110 30.88 17.16 13.62
CA HIS A 110 30.14 18.42 13.50
C HIS A 110 30.22 18.96 12.06
N ASP A 111 29.37 19.95 11.75
CA ASP A 111 29.23 20.57 10.43
C ASP A 111 30.40 21.44 9.94
N ARG A 112 31.43 21.68 10.77
CA ARG A 112 32.53 22.63 10.48
C ARG A 112 33.17 22.39 9.12
N ILE A 113 33.49 21.13 8.80
CA ILE A 113 34.14 20.78 7.54
C ILE A 113 33.25 21.11 6.34
N THR A 114 31.94 20.91 6.48
CA THR A 114 30.95 21.27 5.47
C THR A 114 30.85 22.79 5.31
N ARG A 115 30.87 23.56 6.42
CA ARG A 115 30.92 25.03 6.38
C ARG A 115 32.18 25.55 5.68
N ASP A 116 33.34 25.01 6.01
CA ASP A 116 34.60 25.40 5.39
C ASP A 116 34.61 25.06 3.89
N THR A 117 33.99 23.93 3.51
CA THR A 117 33.79 23.55 2.10
C THR A 117 32.90 24.56 1.36
N LEU A 118 31.78 24.96 1.97
CA LEU A 118 30.86 25.96 1.41
C LEU A 118 31.53 27.33 1.25
N ASN A 119 32.35 27.75 2.23
CA ASN A 119 33.12 28.99 2.13
C ASN A 119 34.13 28.94 0.97
N ALA A 120 34.87 27.85 0.81
CA ALA A 120 35.80 27.70 -0.32
C ALA A 120 35.08 27.60 -1.69
N LEU A 121 33.85 27.07 -1.73
CA LEU A 121 33.02 27.08 -2.95
C LEU A 121 32.50 28.50 -3.25
N LYS A 122 32.17 29.27 -2.21
CA LYS A 122 31.73 30.67 -2.29
C LYS A 122 32.83 31.57 -2.86
N GLU A 123 34.08 31.41 -2.41
CA GLU A 123 35.25 32.13 -2.95
C GLU A 123 35.42 31.90 -4.45
N THR A 124 35.12 30.69 -4.94
CA THR A 124 35.16 30.35 -6.37
C THR A 124 33.89 30.71 -7.16
N GLY A 125 32.92 31.34 -6.50
CA GLY A 125 31.66 31.81 -7.08
C GLY A 125 30.65 30.70 -7.42
N LEU A 126 30.77 29.50 -6.82
CA LEU A 126 29.90 28.36 -7.12
C LEU A 126 28.66 28.29 -6.22
N VAL A 127 28.76 28.80 -4.99
CA VAL A 127 27.65 28.89 -4.05
C VAL A 127 27.57 30.30 -3.48
N ARG A 128 26.42 30.64 -2.92
CA ARG A 128 26.21 31.88 -2.16
C ARG A 128 25.28 31.61 -0.98
N VAL A 129 25.33 32.50 0.00
CA VAL A 129 24.33 32.54 1.08
C VAL A 129 23.10 33.27 0.53
N GLU A 130 21.94 32.64 0.62
CA GLU A 130 20.65 33.27 0.27
C GLU A 130 20.17 34.12 1.44
N THR A 131 20.08 33.51 2.62
CA THR A 131 19.58 34.15 3.83
C THR A 131 20.14 33.48 5.08
N ARG A 132 19.76 33.97 6.25
CA ARG A 132 19.97 33.34 7.55
C ARG A 132 18.61 32.96 8.13
N LEU A 133 18.47 31.71 8.55
CA LEU A 133 17.26 31.16 9.14
C LEU A 133 17.04 31.72 10.56
N GLU A 134 15.84 31.54 11.10
CA GLU A 134 15.46 31.85 12.49
C GLU A 134 16.40 31.17 13.50
N SER A 135 16.87 29.97 13.16
CA SER A 135 17.85 29.21 13.94
C SER A 135 19.27 29.79 13.94
N GLY A 136 19.53 30.84 13.15
CA GLY A 136 20.85 31.44 12.97
C GLY A 136 21.76 30.72 11.96
N HIS A 137 21.33 29.57 11.41
CA HIS A 137 22.06 28.88 10.35
C HIS A 137 21.97 29.63 9.01
N GLN A 138 23.07 29.63 8.26
CA GLN A 138 23.10 30.17 6.90
C GLN A 138 22.48 29.17 5.92
N LEU A 139 21.61 29.69 5.04
CA LEU A 139 21.02 28.92 3.96
C LEU A 139 21.80 29.15 2.67
N TRP A 140 22.32 28.06 2.09
CA TRP A 140 23.22 28.08 0.95
C TRP A 140 22.50 27.64 -0.32
N VAL A 141 22.84 28.28 -1.44
CA VAL A 141 22.28 27.98 -2.77
C VAL A 141 23.38 27.99 -3.84
N LEU A 142 23.13 27.29 -4.94
CA LEU A 142 24.00 27.34 -6.12
C LEU A 142 23.88 28.69 -6.84
N THR A 143 25.01 29.21 -7.31
CA THR A 143 25.03 30.26 -8.35
C THR A 143 24.73 29.65 -9.71
N GLU A 144 24.56 30.46 -10.75
CA GLU A 144 24.40 29.92 -12.12
C GLU A 144 25.61 29.07 -12.55
N LYS A 145 26.83 29.49 -12.19
CA LYS A 145 28.06 28.73 -12.44
C LYS A 145 28.04 27.40 -11.67
N GLY A 146 27.73 27.43 -10.38
CA GLY A 146 27.63 26.22 -9.56
C GLY A 146 26.53 25.27 -10.02
N HIS A 147 25.42 25.78 -10.54
CA HIS A 147 24.32 24.98 -11.10
C HIS A 147 24.74 24.23 -12.36
N LYS A 148 25.45 24.89 -13.28
CA LYS A 148 26.03 24.25 -14.46
C LYS A 148 27.02 23.15 -14.05
N GLU A 149 27.88 23.41 -13.06
CA GLU A 149 28.83 22.40 -12.55
C GLU A 149 28.12 21.23 -11.86
N ALA A 150 27.16 21.49 -10.98
CA ALA A 150 26.39 20.46 -10.30
C ALA A 150 25.66 19.56 -11.29
N ARG A 151 25.11 20.12 -12.37
CA ARG A 151 24.42 19.36 -13.43
C ARG A 151 25.33 18.33 -14.08
N LEU A 152 26.61 18.64 -14.29
CA LEU A 152 27.59 17.71 -14.86
C LEU A 152 27.99 16.60 -13.87
N LEU A 153 27.81 16.81 -12.57
CA LEU A 153 28.16 15.87 -11.52
C LEU A 153 27.05 14.86 -11.21
N LEU A 154 25.80 15.17 -11.55
CA LEU A 154 24.64 14.33 -11.29
C LEU A 154 24.48 13.21 -12.34
N PRO A 155 24.07 12.00 -11.95
CA PRO A 155 23.69 10.97 -12.90
C PRO A 155 22.58 11.44 -13.84
N LYS A 156 22.53 10.95 -15.08
CA LYS A 156 21.49 11.31 -16.07
C LYS A 156 20.05 11.00 -15.60
N THR A 157 19.90 10.06 -14.67
CA THR A 157 18.62 9.66 -14.09
C THR A 157 18.15 10.60 -12.97
N VAL A 158 19.02 11.49 -12.47
CA VAL A 158 18.69 12.47 -11.43
C VAL A 158 18.54 13.84 -12.08
N ARG A 159 17.36 14.43 -11.90
CA ARG A 159 17.08 15.79 -12.37
C ARG A 159 17.71 16.79 -11.39
N ILE A 160 18.40 17.80 -11.93
CA ILE A 160 18.83 18.96 -11.15
C ILE A 160 17.62 19.86 -10.85
N SER A 161 17.54 20.34 -9.62
CA SER A 161 16.47 21.26 -9.19
C SER A 161 16.54 22.59 -9.91
N ALA A 162 15.43 23.33 -9.88
CA ALA A 162 15.35 24.65 -10.48
C ALA A 162 16.41 25.59 -9.91
N LEU A 163 17.07 26.39 -10.76
CA LEU A 163 18.04 27.38 -10.30
C LEU A 163 17.35 28.48 -9.49
N ARG A 164 17.80 28.70 -8.25
CA ARG A 164 17.37 29.85 -7.44
C ARG A 164 18.06 31.13 -7.90
N LYS A 165 17.40 31.84 -8.82
CA LYS A 165 17.85 33.15 -9.31
C LYS A 165 17.80 34.19 -8.18
N LEU A 166 18.87 34.96 -8.04
CA LEU A 166 18.89 36.11 -7.15
C LEU A 166 17.92 37.17 -7.69
N ARG A 167 16.92 37.53 -6.88
CA ARG A 167 16.00 38.64 -7.18
C ARG A 167 16.51 39.89 -6.51
N LEU A 168 16.61 40.97 -7.26
CA LEU A 168 17.01 42.29 -6.77
C LEU A 168 15.82 43.23 -6.82
N ASP A 169 15.67 44.07 -5.81
CA ASP A 169 14.71 45.17 -5.79
C ASP A 169 15.17 46.30 -6.75
N ALA A 170 14.33 47.33 -6.93
CA ALA A 170 14.66 48.48 -7.76
C ALA A 170 15.93 49.24 -7.33
N LYS A 171 16.44 48.97 -6.12
CA LYS A 171 17.67 49.55 -5.57
C LYS A 171 18.85 48.57 -5.61
N GLY A 172 18.72 47.44 -6.32
CA GLY A 172 19.79 46.45 -6.46
C GLY A 172 20.02 45.59 -5.21
N ARG A 173 19.10 45.59 -4.24
CA ARG A 173 19.21 44.81 -3.00
C ARG A 173 18.46 43.49 -3.13
N PRO A 174 18.94 42.38 -2.54
CA PRO A 174 18.21 41.12 -2.56
C PRO A 174 16.80 41.25 -1.99
N VAL A 175 15.80 40.78 -2.73
CA VAL A 175 14.42 40.67 -2.26
C VAL A 175 14.33 39.48 -1.33
N LYS A 176 13.84 39.69 -0.10
CA LYS A 176 13.50 38.58 0.82
C LYS A 176 12.14 38.01 0.41
N ASP A 177 12.06 36.70 0.22
CA ASP A 177 10.78 35.99 0.12
C ASP A 177 10.30 35.70 1.56
N ASP A 178 9.09 36.11 1.90
CA ASP A 178 8.55 35.96 3.25
C ASP A 178 8.18 34.49 3.52
N GLY A 179 9.04 33.77 4.23
CA GLY A 179 8.74 32.49 4.87
C GLY A 179 9.00 31.21 4.06
N TYR A 180 9.22 31.30 2.75
CA TYR A 180 9.50 30.11 1.91
C TYR A 180 10.84 29.45 2.24
N ASP A 181 11.85 30.24 2.62
CA ASP A 181 13.20 29.73 2.92
C ASP A 181 13.22 28.77 4.12
N GLU A 182 12.37 29.00 5.12
CA GLU A 182 12.22 28.10 6.26
C GLU A 182 11.51 26.80 5.89
N HIS A 183 10.50 26.85 5.01
CA HIS A 183 9.85 25.64 4.50
C HIS A 183 10.85 24.84 3.65
N ALA A 184 11.61 25.48 2.76
CA ALA A 184 12.66 24.81 1.99
C ALA A 184 13.76 24.20 2.90
N ALA A 185 14.11 24.88 4.00
CA ALA A 185 15.02 24.32 4.99
C ALA A 185 14.40 23.09 5.69
N ALA A 186 13.12 23.13 6.05
CA ALA A 186 12.42 21.98 6.63
C ALA A 186 12.39 20.79 5.65
N VAL A 187 12.16 21.05 4.36
CA VAL A 187 12.26 20.05 3.29
C VAL A 187 13.63 19.36 3.29
N THR A 188 14.72 20.13 3.25
CA THR A 188 16.07 19.55 3.26
C THR A 188 16.40 18.84 4.59
N SER A 189 15.90 19.34 5.73
CA SER A 189 15.99 18.66 7.03
C SER A 189 15.33 17.29 7.00
N THR A 190 14.13 17.17 6.42
CA THR A 190 13.43 15.89 6.24
C THR A 190 14.28 14.88 5.48
N ALA A 191 14.84 15.27 4.33
CA ALA A 191 15.73 14.37 3.59
C ALA A 191 16.98 13.98 4.39
N ALA A 192 17.56 14.93 5.15
CA ALA A 192 18.75 14.67 5.96
C ALA A 192 18.50 13.68 7.10
N VAL A 193 17.39 13.83 7.85
CA VAL A 193 17.06 12.91 8.95
C VAL A 193 16.70 11.52 8.43
N LEU A 194 16.02 11.43 7.29
CA LEU A 194 15.67 10.15 6.67
C LEU A 194 16.89 9.43 6.12
N THR A 195 17.78 10.15 5.43
CA THR A 195 19.06 9.59 4.94
C THR A 195 19.93 9.13 6.11
N GLY A 196 20.02 9.91 7.19
CA GLY A 196 20.76 9.55 8.40
C GLY A 196 20.24 8.29 9.10
N ALA A 197 18.93 8.01 8.96
CA ALA A 197 18.30 6.79 9.46
C ALA A 197 18.40 5.59 8.50
N GLY A 198 19.14 5.72 7.39
CA GLY A 198 19.35 4.65 6.41
C GLY A 198 18.27 4.57 5.32
N TYR A 199 17.35 5.53 5.25
CA TYR A 199 16.40 5.60 4.13
C TYR A 199 17.03 6.28 2.93
N GLY A 200 17.63 5.45 2.08
CA GLY A 200 18.25 5.87 0.82
C GLY A 200 19.56 6.64 1.02
N THR A 201 19.96 7.32 -0.04
CA THR A 201 21.17 8.15 -0.11
C THR A 201 20.80 9.54 -0.61
N PRO A 202 21.70 10.54 -0.66
CA PRO A 202 21.39 11.82 -1.29
C PRO A 202 20.80 11.70 -2.70
N LEU A 203 21.21 10.68 -3.47
CA LEU A 203 20.72 10.44 -4.84
C LEU A 203 19.35 9.74 -4.90
N SER A 204 18.82 9.29 -3.75
CA SER A 204 17.47 8.73 -3.63
C SER A 204 16.39 9.82 -3.62
N TRP A 205 16.77 11.08 -3.52
CA TRP A 205 15.85 12.22 -3.39
C TRP A 205 15.72 12.99 -4.70
N GLN A 206 14.51 13.48 -4.94
CA GLN A 206 14.23 14.47 -5.96
C GLN A 206 13.22 15.48 -5.41
N THR A 207 13.46 16.76 -5.65
CA THR A 207 12.49 17.83 -5.36
C THR A 207 11.62 18.09 -6.58
N GLU A 208 10.38 18.52 -6.38
CA GLU A 208 9.52 19.08 -7.43
C GLU A 208 9.24 18.13 -8.62
N ILE A 209 9.04 16.83 -8.36
CA ILE A 209 8.56 15.93 -9.42
C ILE A 209 7.13 16.32 -9.79
N ALA A 210 6.94 16.70 -11.05
CA ALA A 210 5.67 17.14 -11.59
C ALA A 210 4.73 15.97 -11.90
N HIS A 211 3.57 15.96 -11.24
CA HIS A 211 2.44 15.07 -11.48
C HIS A 211 1.34 15.85 -12.21
N LYS A 212 1.38 15.80 -13.54
CA LYS A 212 0.46 16.55 -14.41
C LYS A 212 -0.94 15.94 -14.39
N LEU A 213 -1.94 16.78 -14.13
CA LEU A 213 -3.35 16.42 -14.11
C LEU A 213 -4.05 16.88 -15.40
N PRO A 214 -5.15 16.23 -15.79
CA PRO A 214 -5.83 16.49 -17.06
C PRO A 214 -6.48 17.89 -17.13
N TYR A 215 -6.75 18.51 -15.99
CA TYR A 215 -7.32 19.86 -15.87
C TYR A 215 -6.26 20.98 -15.84
N GLY A 216 -5.06 20.72 -16.40
CA GLY A 216 -3.98 21.70 -16.54
C GLY A 216 -3.18 22.00 -15.26
N TYR A 217 -3.61 21.48 -14.11
CA TYR A 217 -2.87 21.60 -12.86
C TYR A 217 -1.68 20.63 -12.82
N THR A 218 -0.61 21.01 -12.12
CA THR A 218 0.53 20.13 -11.84
C THR A 218 0.74 20.06 -10.34
N GLN A 219 0.51 18.89 -9.76
CA GLN A 219 0.86 18.62 -8.36
C GLN A 219 2.34 18.25 -8.29
N SER A 220 3.09 18.85 -7.39
CA SER A 220 4.49 18.49 -7.16
C SER A 220 4.67 18.17 -5.69
N ALA A 221 5.30 17.04 -5.40
CA ALA A 221 5.70 16.73 -4.03
C ALA A 221 6.90 17.59 -3.66
N ASP A 222 6.96 18.04 -2.41
CA ASP A 222 8.13 18.74 -1.88
C ASP A 222 9.38 17.85 -2.00
N LEU A 223 9.21 16.56 -1.66
CA LEU A 223 10.21 15.52 -1.91
C LEU A 223 9.59 14.25 -2.47
N THR A 224 10.36 13.58 -3.30
CA THR A 224 10.11 12.19 -3.66
C THR A 224 11.32 11.35 -3.27
N MET A 225 11.08 10.30 -2.49
CA MET A 225 12.09 9.34 -2.05
C MET A 225 12.01 8.06 -2.88
N ARG A 226 13.17 7.55 -3.32
CA ARG A 226 13.32 6.22 -3.94
C ARG A 226 14.40 5.44 -3.21
N ALA A 227 14.01 4.59 -2.27
CA ALA A 227 14.90 3.84 -1.38
C ALA A 227 14.50 2.34 -1.35
N PRO A 228 14.62 1.61 -2.48
CA PRO A 228 14.21 0.20 -2.55
C PRO A 228 14.96 -0.67 -1.54
N ASP A 229 16.24 -0.39 -1.28
CA ASP A 229 17.07 -1.13 -0.31
C ASP A 229 16.56 -1.00 1.13
N ALA A 230 15.81 0.07 1.43
CA ALA A 230 15.16 0.29 2.72
C ALA A 230 13.68 -0.17 2.73
N GLY A 231 13.26 -0.93 1.71
CA GLY A 231 11.87 -1.38 1.57
C GLY A 231 10.88 -0.24 1.29
N VAL A 232 11.34 0.87 0.70
CA VAL A 232 10.51 2.00 0.26
C VAL A 232 10.80 2.32 -1.22
N PRO A 233 10.20 1.59 -2.17
CA PRO A 233 10.50 1.75 -3.59
C PRO A 233 10.21 3.16 -4.13
N ALA A 234 9.12 3.77 -3.65
CA ALA A 234 8.80 5.17 -3.87
C ALA A 234 7.93 5.69 -2.71
N MET A 235 8.10 6.96 -2.33
CA MET A 235 7.22 7.68 -1.41
C MET A 235 7.23 9.17 -1.77
N LEU A 236 6.06 9.79 -1.76
CA LEU A 236 5.88 11.24 -1.94
C LEU A 236 5.80 11.88 -0.56
N LEU A 237 6.48 13.00 -0.34
CA LEU A 237 6.51 13.67 0.94
C LEU A 237 6.08 15.14 0.77
N GLU A 238 5.22 15.57 1.68
CA GLU A 238 4.76 16.94 1.86
C GLU A 238 5.22 17.42 3.23
N VAL A 239 5.88 18.58 3.29
CA VAL A 239 6.42 19.13 4.55
C VAL A 239 5.61 20.34 4.97
N ASP A 240 4.83 20.21 6.04
CA ASP A 240 3.98 21.30 6.53
C ASP A 240 4.59 21.92 7.81
N ARG A 241 4.80 23.23 7.78
CA ARG A 241 5.22 24.00 8.98
C ARG A 241 4.01 24.42 9.84
N VAL A 242 2.86 23.79 9.63
CA VAL A 242 1.58 24.12 10.28
C VAL A 242 1.10 25.53 9.88
N ASN A 243 1.49 25.96 8.68
CA ASN A 243 1.13 27.24 8.07
C ASN A 243 0.07 27.07 6.98
N GLU A 244 -0.02 25.89 6.37
CA GLU A 244 -1.07 25.60 5.39
C GLU A 244 -2.41 25.27 6.09
N PRO A 245 -3.55 25.75 5.55
CA PRO A 245 -4.88 25.26 5.89
C PRO A 245 -4.97 23.73 5.73
N VAL A 246 -5.77 23.08 6.57
CA VAL A 246 -5.99 21.63 6.44
C VAL A 246 -6.63 21.28 5.11
N ASP A 247 -7.52 22.15 4.61
CA ASP A 247 -8.21 21.93 3.34
C ASP A 247 -7.21 21.85 2.19
N ASP A 248 -6.14 22.65 2.19
CA ASP A 248 -5.08 22.60 1.18
C ASP A 248 -4.30 21.26 1.23
N LEU A 249 -4.06 20.72 2.43
CA LEU A 249 -3.44 19.40 2.62
C LEU A 249 -4.34 18.27 2.10
N VAL A 250 -5.65 18.35 2.37
CA VAL A 250 -6.64 17.42 1.84
C VAL A 250 -6.69 17.50 0.32
N ASP A 251 -6.61 18.72 -0.23
CA ASP A 251 -6.62 18.97 -1.66
C ASP A 251 -5.36 18.44 -2.35
N LYS A 252 -4.19 18.54 -1.70
CA LYS A 252 -2.95 17.87 -2.15
C LYS A 252 -3.16 16.36 -2.25
N LEU A 253 -3.75 15.74 -1.22
CA LEU A 253 -4.03 14.30 -1.23
C LEU A 253 -5.04 13.92 -2.32
N ARG A 254 -6.11 14.69 -2.49
CA ARG A 254 -7.07 14.52 -3.58
C ARG A 254 -6.37 14.55 -4.94
N ARG A 255 -5.49 15.52 -5.16
CA ARG A 255 -4.73 15.64 -6.41
C ARG A 255 -3.78 14.46 -6.65
N TYR A 256 -3.15 13.93 -5.60
CA TYR A 256 -2.39 12.68 -5.72
C TYR A 256 -3.30 11.51 -6.10
N ASN A 257 -4.45 11.36 -5.45
CA ASN A 257 -5.42 10.32 -5.77
C ASN A 257 -5.92 10.43 -7.23
N ASP A 258 -6.33 11.62 -7.67
CA ASP A 258 -6.73 11.90 -9.06
C ASP A 258 -5.62 11.51 -10.04
N TRP A 259 -4.36 11.80 -9.69
CA TRP A 259 -3.21 11.46 -10.51
C TRP A 259 -2.93 9.95 -10.54
N PHE A 260 -3.08 9.26 -9.41
CA PHE A 260 -2.93 7.80 -9.34
C PHE A 260 -4.02 7.05 -10.12
N GLU A 261 -5.20 7.63 -10.25
CA GLU A 261 -6.29 7.06 -11.06
C GLU A 261 -6.11 7.27 -12.57
N LEU A 262 -5.16 8.10 -13.01
CA LEU A 262 -4.92 8.31 -14.43
C LEU A 262 -4.49 7.01 -15.11
N LEU A 263 -5.10 6.73 -16.27
CA LEU A 263 -4.73 5.59 -17.10
C LEU A 263 -3.36 5.81 -17.76
N ALA A 264 -2.57 4.73 -17.84
CA ALA A 264 -1.38 4.70 -18.65
C ALA A 264 -1.75 4.91 -20.13
N PRO A 265 -0.88 5.57 -20.92
CA PRO A 265 -1.09 5.68 -22.37
C PRO A 265 -1.31 4.29 -22.98
N ARG A 266 -2.36 4.17 -23.80
CA ARG A 266 -2.77 2.92 -24.48
C ARG A 266 -3.25 1.79 -23.55
N ALA A 267 -3.62 2.10 -22.30
CA ALA A 267 -4.33 1.14 -21.45
C ALA A 267 -5.68 0.74 -22.07
N ASP A 268 -6.00 -0.55 -22.03
CA ASP A 268 -7.29 -1.09 -22.50
C ASP A 268 -8.37 -0.81 -21.44
N ALA A 269 -9.27 0.13 -21.73
CA ALA A 269 -10.32 0.56 -20.82
C ALA A 269 -11.33 -0.56 -20.49
N THR A 270 -11.52 -1.54 -21.38
CA THR A 270 -12.44 -2.66 -21.12
C THR A 270 -11.84 -3.62 -20.12
N LYS A 271 -10.54 -3.94 -20.28
CA LYS A 271 -9.82 -4.79 -19.32
C LYS A 271 -9.62 -4.11 -17.98
N GLU A 272 -9.40 -2.80 -17.99
CA GLU A 272 -9.31 -2.00 -16.77
C GLU A 272 -10.60 -2.07 -15.94
N LYS A 273 -11.77 -1.90 -16.58
CA LYS A 273 -13.06 -2.01 -15.88
C LYS A 273 -13.31 -3.39 -15.25
N ALA A 274 -12.71 -4.43 -15.81
CA ALA A 274 -12.77 -5.79 -15.30
C ALA A 274 -11.71 -6.07 -14.21
N ALA A 275 -10.64 -5.27 -14.14
CA ALA A 275 -9.56 -5.45 -13.19
C ALA A 275 -10.03 -5.24 -11.74
N ARG A 276 -9.49 -6.05 -10.83
CA ARG A 276 -9.79 -5.99 -9.40
C ARG A 276 -8.50 -6.13 -8.61
N GLY A 277 -8.50 -5.54 -7.41
CA GLY A 277 -7.34 -5.55 -6.52
C GLY A 277 -6.06 -5.04 -7.21
N ALA A 278 -4.94 -5.73 -6.98
CA ALA A 278 -3.63 -5.31 -7.50
C ALA A 278 -3.57 -5.17 -9.04
N ALA A 279 -4.39 -5.92 -9.78
CA ALA A 279 -4.38 -5.86 -11.24
C ALA A 279 -4.81 -4.49 -11.79
N VAL A 280 -5.50 -3.66 -11.00
CA VAL A 280 -5.85 -2.28 -11.38
C VAL A 280 -4.59 -1.45 -11.66
N HIS A 281 -3.51 -1.70 -10.92
CA HIS A 281 -2.27 -0.90 -11.00
C HIS A 281 -1.56 -1.00 -12.34
N ASP A 282 -1.70 -2.12 -13.04
CA ASP A 282 -1.08 -2.37 -14.36
C ASP A 282 -1.59 -1.40 -15.44
N PHE A 283 -2.79 -0.85 -15.23
CA PHE A 283 -3.45 0.10 -16.12
C PHE A 283 -3.20 1.55 -15.75
N ARG A 284 -2.61 1.84 -14.59
CA ARG A 284 -2.41 3.21 -14.09
C ARG A 284 -1.10 3.82 -14.58
N LEU A 285 -1.08 5.14 -14.78
CA LEU A 285 0.07 5.89 -15.25
C LEU A 285 1.23 5.82 -14.26
N TRP A 286 0.93 5.92 -12.97
CA TRP A 286 1.96 6.00 -11.94
C TRP A 286 2.85 4.75 -11.89
N SER A 287 2.34 3.56 -12.22
CA SER A 287 3.10 2.30 -12.23
C SER A 287 4.13 2.25 -13.36
N ARG A 288 4.08 3.20 -14.32
CA ARG A 288 5.09 3.42 -15.36
C ARG A 288 6.20 4.37 -14.93
N ILE A 289 5.98 5.15 -13.87
CA ILE A 289 6.89 6.21 -13.40
C ILE A 289 7.63 5.78 -12.13
N TYR A 290 6.92 5.07 -11.26
CA TYR A 290 7.44 4.55 -10.00
C TYR A 290 7.53 3.03 -10.04
N PRO A 291 8.58 2.44 -9.44
CA PRO A 291 8.65 1.00 -9.26
C PRO A 291 7.45 0.48 -8.46
N VAL A 292 7.10 -0.79 -8.68
CA VAL A 292 6.10 -1.47 -7.85
C VAL A 292 6.49 -1.38 -6.38
N THR A 293 5.55 -0.98 -5.54
CA THR A 293 5.78 -0.77 -4.10
C THR A 293 5.94 -2.10 -3.35
N GLY A 294 5.47 -3.21 -3.94
CA GLY A 294 5.34 -4.51 -3.28
C GLY A 294 4.30 -4.51 -2.14
N ARG A 295 3.56 -3.41 -2.00
CA ARG A 295 2.54 -3.18 -0.97
C ARG A 295 1.21 -2.88 -1.63
N GLU A 296 0.14 -3.16 -0.91
CA GLU A 296 -1.20 -2.84 -1.34
C GLU A 296 -1.45 -1.31 -1.30
N GLY A 297 -2.16 -0.81 -2.30
CA GLY A 297 -2.47 0.61 -2.46
C GLY A 297 -1.53 1.36 -3.41
N TYR A 298 -1.80 2.65 -3.55
CA TYR A 298 -1.02 3.55 -4.39
C TYR A 298 0.37 3.87 -3.80
N VAL A 299 1.12 4.72 -4.50
CA VAL A 299 2.40 5.23 -3.99
C VAL A 299 2.14 5.95 -2.65
N PRO A 300 2.83 5.58 -1.56
CA PRO A 300 2.62 6.20 -0.26
C PRO A 300 2.87 7.71 -0.29
N VAL A 301 2.06 8.43 0.50
CA VAL A 301 2.21 9.87 0.74
C VAL A 301 2.50 10.08 2.23
N ALA A 302 3.56 10.82 2.54
CA ALA A 302 3.91 11.18 3.90
C ALA A 302 3.71 12.68 4.12
N PHE A 303 2.99 13.04 5.19
CA PHE A 303 2.99 14.42 5.70
C PHE A 303 3.96 14.53 6.87
N VAL A 304 4.95 15.40 6.72
CA VAL A 304 5.98 15.66 7.73
C VAL A 304 5.71 17.02 8.35
N PHE A 305 5.26 17.05 9.60
CA PHE A 305 4.95 18.27 10.31
C PHE A 305 6.17 18.79 11.08
N THR A 306 6.30 20.11 11.21
CA THR A 306 7.38 20.71 12.02
C THR A 306 7.04 22.13 12.47
N GLY A 307 7.82 22.68 13.38
CA GLY A 307 7.80 24.10 13.74
C GLY A 307 6.93 24.38 14.96
N LYS A 308 5.64 24.68 14.73
CA LYS A 308 4.65 25.11 15.75
C LYS A 308 4.55 24.16 16.95
N THR A 309 3.68 24.42 17.93
CA THR A 309 3.62 23.55 19.13
C THR A 309 3.16 22.12 18.80
N ALA A 310 3.55 21.15 19.63
CA ALA A 310 3.12 19.75 19.49
C ALA A 310 1.58 19.60 19.45
N ALA A 311 0.86 20.40 20.26
CA ALA A 311 -0.60 20.40 20.27
C ALA A 311 -1.20 20.89 18.94
N GLN A 312 -0.57 21.87 18.29
CA GLN A 312 -1.00 22.37 16.99
C GLN A 312 -0.75 21.33 15.88
N ARG A 313 0.40 20.65 15.90
CA ARG A 313 0.69 19.54 14.97
C ARG A 313 -0.29 18.40 15.14
N GLU A 314 -0.55 17.97 16.37
CA GLU A 314 -1.52 16.89 16.63
C GLU A 314 -2.94 17.28 16.19
N SER A 315 -3.38 18.50 16.47
CA SER A 315 -4.67 19.01 16.00
C SER A 315 -4.76 19.00 14.47
N ARG A 316 -3.68 19.37 13.77
CA ARG A 316 -3.60 19.32 12.31
C ARG A 316 -3.70 17.89 11.79
N MET A 317 -2.91 16.95 12.35
CA MET A 317 -2.93 15.54 11.96
C MET A 317 -4.34 14.93 12.10
N ARG A 318 -5.03 15.18 13.23
CA ARG A 318 -6.40 14.69 13.44
C ARG A 318 -7.41 15.26 12.43
N ARG A 319 -7.33 16.56 12.15
CA ARG A 319 -8.24 17.20 11.18
C ARG A 319 -7.98 16.70 9.75
N LEU A 320 -6.72 16.51 9.37
CA LEU A 320 -6.34 15.90 8.10
C LEU A 320 -6.90 14.48 8.00
N GLU A 321 -6.74 13.67 9.04
CA GLU A 321 -7.26 12.30 9.09
C GLU A 321 -8.78 12.24 8.89
N GLN A 322 -9.52 13.10 9.61
CA GLN A 322 -10.97 13.15 9.50
C GLN A 322 -11.42 13.58 8.09
N ALA A 323 -10.83 14.66 7.56
CA ALA A 323 -11.24 15.26 6.30
C ALA A 323 -10.80 14.45 5.07
N ALA A 324 -9.65 13.78 5.15
CA ALA A 324 -9.06 13.06 4.02
C ALA A 324 -9.39 11.56 4.00
N ARG A 325 -10.28 11.09 4.89
CA ARG A 325 -10.61 9.67 5.09
C ARG A 325 -10.97 8.94 3.80
N GLY A 326 -11.69 9.60 2.88
CA GLY A 326 -12.11 9.00 1.61
C GLY A 326 -10.97 8.58 0.68
N TYR A 327 -9.74 9.09 0.87
CA TYR A 327 -8.61 8.79 0.00
C TYR A 327 -7.71 7.67 0.53
N PHE A 328 -7.66 7.46 1.85
CA PHE A 328 -6.76 6.48 2.47
C PHE A 328 -7.49 5.31 3.14
N ALA A 329 -8.79 5.45 3.40
CA ALA A 329 -9.58 4.35 3.91
C ALA A 329 -9.77 3.31 2.79
N GLY A 330 -9.40 2.05 3.07
CA GLY A 330 -9.74 0.94 2.19
C GLY A 330 -11.23 0.62 2.26
N THR A 331 -11.66 -0.26 1.35
CA THR A 331 -13.05 -0.71 1.26
C THR A 331 -13.17 -2.13 1.82
N ARG A 332 -14.22 -2.43 2.58
CA ARG A 332 -14.38 -3.80 3.09
C ARG A 332 -14.58 -4.79 1.93
N HIS A 333 -13.93 -5.94 2.02
CA HIS A 333 -14.19 -7.01 1.06
C HIS A 333 -15.67 -7.44 1.14
N ARG A 334 -16.26 -7.75 -0.02
CA ARG A 334 -17.66 -8.19 -0.11
C ARG A 334 -17.79 -9.63 0.37
N GLY A 335 -18.88 -9.92 1.08
CA GLY A 335 -19.23 -11.26 1.56
C GLY A 335 -19.35 -11.29 3.09
N GLU A 336 -20.21 -12.17 3.60
CA GLU A 336 -20.41 -12.32 5.03
C GLU A 336 -19.17 -12.94 5.70
N GLY A 337 -18.77 -12.37 6.84
CA GLY A 337 -17.70 -12.91 7.69
C GLY A 337 -16.27 -12.56 7.26
N PHE A 338 -16.07 -11.65 6.29
CA PHE A 338 -14.77 -11.07 6.00
C PHE A 338 -14.54 -9.83 6.88
N THR A 339 -13.40 -9.80 7.58
CA THR A 339 -12.93 -8.60 8.29
C THR A 339 -11.86 -7.85 7.51
N ALA A 340 -11.27 -8.49 6.49
CA ALA A 340 -10.27 -7.88 5.64
C ALA A 340 -10.78 -6.64 4.87
N VAL A 341 -9.85 -5.74 4.57
CA VAL A 341 -10.07 -4.47 3.88
C VAL A 341 -9.22 -4.41 2.61
N ASP A 342 -9.84 -4.09 1.48
CA ASP A 342 -9.20 -3.84 0.19
C ASP A 342 -8.65 -2.39 0.16
N TYR A 343 -7.33 -2.26 0.18
CA TYR A 343 -6.62 -0.99 0.06
C TYR A 343 -6.04 -0.76 -1.34
N HIS A 344 -6.33 -1.60 -2.34
CA HIS A 344 -5.69 -1.52 -3.65
C HIS A 344 -5.89 -0.17 -4.34
N GLN A 345 -7.02 0.50 -4.13
CA GLN A 345 -7.27 1.87 -4.63
C GLN A 345 -7.25 2.94 -3.53
N ALA A 346 -6.59 2.66 -2.41
CA ALA A 346 -6.37 3.63 -1.35
C ALA A 346 -4.94 4.19 -1.40
N VAL A 347 -4.77 5.45 -1.00
CA VAL A 347 -3.45 6.06 -0.80
C VAL A 347 -2.94 5.70 0.59
N PRO A 348 -1.79 5.02 0.75
CA PRO A 348 -1.17 4.84 2.06
C PRO A 348 -0.66 6.19 2.58
N VAL A 349 -1.36 6.79 3.56
CA VAL A 349 -0.98 8.08 4.13
C VAL A 349 -0.35 7.91 5.50
N VAL A 350 0.93 8.26 5.62
CA VAL A 350 1.64 8.28 6.90
C VAL A 350 1.92 9.71 7.33
N VAL A 351 1.95 9.94 8.64
CA VAL A 351 2.29 11.23 9.24
C VAL A 351 3.44 11.07 10.21
N THR A 352 4.23 12.13 10.34
CA THR A 352 5.32 12.21 11.32
C THR A 352 5.62 13.65 11.67
N GLU A 353 6.51 13.85 12.64
CA GLU A 353 7.00 15.15 13.05
C GLU A 353 8.54 15.16 13.00
N LEU A 354 9.16 16.21 12.47
CA LEU A 354 10.63 16.30 12.46
C LEU A 354 11.20 16.28 13.88
N GLU A 355 10.52 16.92 14.82
CA GLU A 355 10.89 16.95 16.22
C GLU A 355 10.84 15.56 16.84
N ARG A 356 9.83 14.75 16.47
CA ARG A 356 9.70 13.37 16.94
C ARG A 356 10.79 12.47 16.37
N ILE A 357 11.04 12.55 15.07
CA ILE A 357 12.12 11.81 14.40
C ILE A 357 13.46 12.16 15.04
N THR A 358 13.71 13.44 15.31
CA THR A 358 15.00 13.88 15.87
C THR A 358 15.17 13.48 17.33
N ALA A 359 14.08 13.38 18.09
CA ALA A 359 14.11 12.98 19.50
C ALA A 359 14.20 11.46 19.71
N ASP A 360 13.76 10.64 18.75
CA ASP A 360 13.84 9.18 18.84
C ASP A 360 15.31 8.72 18.70
N PRO A 361 15.84 7.87 19.60
CA PRO A 361 17.20 7.35 19.50
C PRO A 361 17.48 6.54 18.22
N ALA A 362 16.45 5.87 17.68
CA ALA A 362 16.51 5.18 16.39
C ALA A 362 16.16 6.12 15.22
N GLY A 363 15.95 7.41 15.48
CA GLY A 363 15.62 8.41 14.48
C GLY A 363 14.35 8.05 13.72
N ALA A 364 14.39 8.22 12.40
CA ALA A 364 13.26 7.83 11.54
C ALA A 364 13.09 6.30 11.40
N ALA A 365 14.07 5.49 11.84
CA ALA A 365 13.95 4.04 11.90
C ALA A 365 13.17 3.58 13.15
N GLY A 366 12.99 4.48 14.13
CA GLY A 366 12.19 4.25 15.33
C GLY A 366 10.69 4.32 15.09
N LYS A 367 9.94 4.32 16.21
CA LYS A 367 8.47 4.40 16.21
C LYS A 367 8.02 5.86 16.11
N ALA A 368 8.39 6.50 15.00
CA ALA A 368 8.15 7.91 14.74
C ALA A 368 7.08 8.17 13.67
N TRP A 369 6.42 7.13 13.14
CA TRP A 369 5.45 7.23 12.05
C TRP A 369 4.06 6.80 12.48
N ARG A 370 3.01 7.48 12.04
CA ARG A 370 1.63 7.04 12.27
C ARG A 370 0.92 6.90 10.93
N ARG A 371 0.26 5.76 10.70
CA ARG A 371 -0.61 5.56 9.54
C ARG A 371 -1.97 6.22 9.84
N LEU A 372 -2.46 7.09 8.96
CA LEU A 372 -3.81 7.64 9.14
C LEU A 372 -4.85 6.50 9.12
N GLY A 373 -5.84 6.56 10.02
CA GLY A 373 -6.76 5.48 10.32
C GLY A 373 -6.25 4.51 11.40
N ARG A 374 -5.10 4.78 12.02
CA ARG A 374 -4.54 4.01 13.14
C ARG A 374 -3.98 4.96 14.20
N ASP A 375 -4.16 4.62 15.47
CA ASP A 375 -3.78 5.49 16.59
C ASP A 375 -2.29 5.37 16.99
N GLU A 376 -1.66 4.25 16.66
CA GLU A 376 -0.33 3.91 17.16
C GLU A 376 0.80 4.52 16.33
N TRP A 377 1.86 4.96 17.03
CA TRP A 377 3.15 5.26 16.44
C TRP A 377 3.93 3.96 16.19
N GLN A 378 4.46 3.85 14.97
CA GLN A 378 4.99 2.65 14.35
C GLN A 378 6.31 2.98 13.64
N THR A 379 7.08 1.95 13.31
CA THR A 379 8.16 2.11 12.31
C THR A 379 7.57 2.41 10.94
N LEU A 380 8.35 3.00 10.02
CA LEU A 380 7.85 3.32 8.68
C LEU A 380 7.35 2.06 7.96
N THR A 381 8.08 0.94 8.07
CA THR A 381 7.69 -0.34 7.46
C THR A 381 6.35 -0.85 7.99
N GLU A 382 6.13 -0.80 9.31
CA GLU A 382 4.86 -1.18 9.94
C GLU A 382 3.70 -0.29 9.49
N ALA A 383 3.91 1.04 9.48
CA ALA A 383 2.90 2.02 9.06
C ALA A 383 2.46 1.84 7.60
N LEU A 384 3.38 1.42 6.73
CA LEU A 384 3.10 1.16 5.32
C LEU A 384 2.48 -0.22 5.06
N ASN A 385 2.52 -1.15 6.02
CA ASN A 385 1.90 -2.47 5.87
C ASN A 385 0.40 -2.45 6.15
N ASN A 386 -0.35 -3.33 5.48
CA ASN A 386 -1.78 -3.57 5.71
C ASN A 386 -1.97 -5.01 6.24
N PRO A 387 -1.83 -5.25 7.56
CA PRO A 387 -2.01 -6.58 8.12
C PRO A 387 -3.45 -7.11 7.97
N ASP A 388 -4.41 -6.19 7.90
CA ASP A 388 -5.83 -6.39 7.64
C ASP A 388 -6.20 -6.37 6.14
N GLY A 389 -5.20 -6.31 5.26
CA GLY A 389 -5.38 -6.21 3.81
C GLY A 389 -5.59 -7.55 3.09
N GLU A 390 -5.17 -7.58 1.81
CA GLU A 390 -5.23 -8.75 0.92
C GLU A 390 -4.65 -10.05 1.54
N ARG A 391 -3.63 -9.95 2.39
CA ARG A 391 -3.06 -11.13 3.07
C ARG A 391 -4.07 -11.78 4.01
N LEU A 392 -4.82 -10.99 4.78
CA LEU A 392 -5.89 -11.49 5.65
C LEU A 392 -7.05 -12.01 4.81
N TYR A 393 -7.45 -11.29 3.76
CA TYR A 393 -8.52 -11.72 2.86
C TYR A 393 -8.26 -13.11 2.28
N ARG A 394 -7.03 -13.43 1.84
CA ARG A 394 -6.67 -14.76 1.34
C ARG A 394 -6.81 -15.87 2.40
N VAL A 395 -6.53 -15.57 3.66
CA VAL A 395 -6.70 -16.52 4.76
C VAL A 395 -8.18 -16.76 5.02
N GLU A 396 -8.95 -15.68 5.22
CA GLU A 396 -10.39 -15.75 5.45
C GLU A 396 -11.13 -16.44 4.30
N LEU A 397 -10.72 -16.21 3.05
CA LEU A 397 -11.33 -16.81 1.86
C LEU A 397 -11.12 -18.33 1.82
N ARG A 398 -9.95 -18.81 2.24
CA ARG A 398 -9.68 -20.26 2.34
C ARG A 398 -10.54 -20.88 3.45
N GLU A 399 -10.68 -20.20 4.58
CA GLU A 399 -11.52 -20.68 5.69
C GLU A 399 -13.01 -20.66 5.35
N ALA A 400 -13.49 -19.63 4.64
CA ALA A 400 -14.86 -19.56 4.15
C ALA A 400 -15.16 -20.71 3.18
N ARG A 401 -14.25 -20.98 2.23
CA ARG A 401 -14.37 -22.12 1.30
C ARG A 401 -14.34 -23.46 2.03
N ARG A 402 -13.49 -23.62 3.04
CA ARG A 402 -13.45 -24.83 3.87
C ARG A 402 -14.78 -25.05 4.58
N ARG A 403 -15.31 -24.03 5.25
CA ARG A 403 -16.62 -24.08 5.93
C ARG A 403 -17.76 -24.37 4.96
N GLN A 404 -17.73 -23.80 3.76
CA GLN A 404 -18.71 -24.09 2.72
C GLN A 404 -18.62 -25.54 2.25
N ALA A 405 -17.41 -26.05 1.97
CA ALA A 405 -17.20 -27.44 1.59
C ALA A 405 -17.64 -28.42 2.70
N GLU A 406 -17.39 -28.10 3.98
CA GLU A 406 -17.88 -28.87 5.12
C GLU A 406 -19.41 -28.88 5.19
N ARG A 407 -20.06 -27.72 4.99
CA ARG A 407 -21.53 -27.62 4.94
C ARG A 407 -22.12 -28.39 3.77
N GLU A 408 -21.52 -28.28 2.58
CA GLU A 408 -21.94 -29.02 1.39
C GLU A 408 -21.74 -30.52 1.58
N ALA A 409 -20.63 -30.95 2.18
CA ALA A 409 -20.36 -32.34 2.51
C ALA A 409 -21.33 -32.89 3.56
N ALA A 410 -21.63 -32.12 4.61
CA ALA A 410 -22.62 -32.50 5.63
C ALA A 410 -24.04 -32.57 5.05
N HIS A 411 -24.42 -31.58 4.22
CA HIS A 411 -25.70 -31.57 3.53
C HIS A 411 -25.81 -32.73 2.55
N ARG A 412 -24.75 -33.02 1.80
CA ARG A 412 -24.63 -34.22 0.97
C ARG A 412 -24.83 -35.47 1.85
N GLU A 413 -24.04 -35.65 2.89
CA GLU A 413 -24.16 -36.82 3.78
C GLU A 413 -25.55 -36.99 4.40
N ALA A 414 -26.24 -35.90 4.73
CA ALA A 414 -27.62 -35.91 5.21
C ALA A 414 -28.63 -36.37 4.14
N GLN A 415 -28.36 -36.11 2.86
CA GLN A 415 -29.16 -36.57 1.72
C GLN A 415 -28.79 -37.97 1.23
N ARG A 416 -27.85 -38.67 1.89
CA ARG A 416 -27.40 -39.99 1.45
C ARG A 416 -28.56 -40.99 1.51
N PRO A 417 -28.94 -41.61 0.39
CA PRO A 417 -30.02 -42.60 0.38
C PRO A 417 -29.68 -43.81 1.25
N VAL A 418 -30.72 -44.40 1.80
CA VAL A 418 -30.66 -45.67 2.53
C VAL A 418 -31.31 -46.76 1.69
N CYS A 419 -30.79 -47.97 1.80
CA CYS A 419 -31.37 -49.13 1.13
C CYS A 419 -32.73 -49.47 1.70
N THR A 420 -33.75 -49.59 0.84
CA THR A 420 -35.11 -49.97 1.26
C THR A 420 -35.21 -51.39 1.79
N ARG A 421 -34.24 -52.27 1.46
CA ARG A 421 -34.23 -53.68 1.89
C ARG A 421 -33.48 -53.91 3.21
N CYS A 422 -32.28 -53.35 3.36
CA CYS A 422 -31.43 -53.60 4.54
C CYS A 422 -31.20 -52.39 5.45
N GLY A 423 -31.71 -51.20 5.09
CA GLY A 423 -31.59 -49.97 5.89
C GLY A 423 -30.21 -49.30 5.85
N ASN A 424 -29.19 -49.95 5.29
CA ASN A 424 -27.84 -49.37 5.22
C ASN A 424 -27.76 -48.18 4.26
N LYS A 425 -27.02 -47.15 4.68
CA LYS A 425 -26.64 -46.02 3.83
C LYS A 425 -25.86 -46.49 2.61
N PHE A 426 -26.10 -45.86 1.46
CA PHE A 426 -25.37 -46.17 0.23
C PHE A 426 -23.90 -45.76 0.35
N THR A 427 -23.00 -46.57 -0.21
CA THR A 427 -21.61 -46.16 -0.44
C THR A 427 -21.53 -45.02 -1.45
N ASP A 428 -20.41 -44.29 -1.49
CA ASP A 428 -20.24 -43.17 -2.44
C ASP A 428 -20.37 -43.58 -3.90
N ASP A 429 -19.86 -44.76 -4.27
CA ASP A 429 -19.93 -45.27 -5.64
C ASP A 429 -21.37 -45.61 -6.04
N ARG A 430 -22.06 -46.41 -5.22
CA ARG A 430 -23.48 -46.72 -5.41
C ARG A 430 -24.34 -45.46 -5.51
N TRP A 431 -24.11 -44.49 -4.63
CA TRP A 431 -24.87 -43.26 -4.66
C TRP A 431 -24.61 -42.45 -5.95
N ARG A 432 -23.37 -42.46 -6.47
CA ARG A 432 -23.04 -41.84 -7.76
C ARG A 432 -23.75 -42.53 -8.93
N GLU A 433 -23.77 -43.86 -8.95
CA GLU A 433 -24.48 -44.65 -9.97
C GLU A 433 -25.95 -44.28 -10.05
N THR A 434 -26.63 -44.19 -8.90
CA THR A 434 -28.08 -43.86 -8.87
C THR A 434 -28.41 -42.45 -9.33
N LYS A 435 -27.47 -41.49 -9.27
CA LYS A 435 -27.66 -40.14 -9.80
C LYS A 435 -27.51 -40.06 -11.33
N GLY A 436 -26.83 -41.02 -11.95
CA GLY A 436 -26.59 -41.05 -13.39
C GLY A 436 -27.71 -41.70 -14.21
N SER A 437 -28.66 -42.36 -13.56
CA SER A 437 -29.76 -43.07 -14.24
C SER A 437 -30.86 -42.08 -14.66
N SER A 438 -31.14 -41.98 -15.96
CA SER A 438 -32.18 -41.10 -16.50
C SER A 438 -33.61 -41.61 -16.24
N TRP A 439 -33.76 -42.86 -15.78
CA TRP A 439 -35.04 -43.48 -15.43
C TRP A 439 -34.89 -44.27 -14.13
N PRO A 440 -35.29 -43.69 -12.98
CA PRO A 440 -35.14 -44.34 -11.68
C PRO A 440 -35.93 -45.65 -11.61
N GLY A 441 -35.23 -46.78 -11.52
CA GLY A 441 -35.81 -48.11 -11.37
C GLY A 441 -35.88 -48.57 -9.91
N GLU A 442 -36.59 -49.68 -9.66
CA GLU A 442 -36.67 -50.30 -8.33
C GLU A 442 -35.27 -50.69 -7.78
N TRP A 443 -34.36 -51.05 -8.70
CA TRP A 443 -32.95 -51.32 -8.44
C TRP A 443 -32.19 -50.13 -7.85
N ASP A 444 -32.54 -48.89 -8.20
CA ASP A 444 -31.87 -47.68 -7.72
C ASP A 444 -32.17 -47.39 -6.23
N ARG A 445 -33.11 -48.11 -5.63
CA ARG A 445 -33.42 -48.05 -4.19
C ARG A 445 -32.67 -49.10 -3.36
N LEU A 446 -31.89 -49.98 -4.00
CA LEU A 446 -31.12 -51.04 -3.35
C LEU A 446 -29.63 -50.69 -3.26
N CYS A 447 -28.98 -51.06 -2.15
CA CYS A 447 -27.52 -51.00 -2.06
C CYS A 447 -26.89 -52.05 -2.99
N GLY A 448 -25.60 -51.90 -3.32
CA GLY A 448 -24.91 -52.79 -4.26
C GLY A 448 -25.10 -54.29 -3.99
N PRO A 449 -24.90 -54.77 -2.74
CA PRO A 449 -25.16 -56.17 -2.39
C PRO A 449 -26.63 -56.59 -2.58
N CYS A 450 -27.59 -55.82 -2.09
CA CYS A 450 -29.01 -56.13 -2.23
C CYS A 450 -29.49 -56.09 -3.69
N ALA A 451 -28.94 -55.18 -4.50
CA ALA A 451 -29.20 -55.10 -5.93
C ALA A 451 -28.64 -56.31 -6.67
N LYS A 452 -27.41 -56.74 -6.32
CA LYS A 452 -26.83 -57.95 -6.89
C LYS A 452 -27.66 -59.19 -6.55
N GLU A 453 -28.01 -59.39 -5.28
CA GLU A 453 -28.84 -60.52 -4.86
C GLU A 453 -30.20 -60.55 -5.56
N ALA A 454 -30.84 -59.39 -5.72
CA ALA A 454 -32.12 -59.33 -6.41
C ALA A 454 -31.93 -59.65 -7.91
N ALA A 455 -30.81 -59.24 -8.53
CA ALA A 455 -30.52 -59.53 -9.93
C ALA A 455 -30.23 -61.02 -10.13
N ASP A 456 -29.45 -61.61 -9.22
CA ASP A 456 -29.17 -63.04 -9.18
C ASP A 456 -30.47 -63.85 -9.02
N ARG A 457 -31.40 -63.40 -8.17
CA ARG A 457 -32.72 -64.03 -8.02
C ARG A 457 -33.57 -63.92 -9.29
N ALA A 458 -33.64 -62.73 -9.88
CA ALA A 458 -34.40 -62.50 -11.10
C ALA A 458 -33.84 -63.28 -12.31
N GLU A 459 -32.53 -63.53 -12.33
CA GLU A 459 -31.89 -64.39 -13.32
C GLU A 459 -32.20 -65.86 -13.05
N ALA A 460 -32.10 -66.33 -11.80
CA ALA A 460 -32.46 -67.69 -11.42
C ALA A 460 -33.94 -68.02 -11.75
N GLU A 461 -34.86 -67.08 -11.49
CA GLU A 461 -36.28 -67.23 -11.87
C GLU A 461 -36.47 -67.29 -13.38
N ARG A 462 -35.70 -66.51 -14.15
CA ARG A 462 -35.74 -66.57 -15.63
C ARG A 462 -35.20 -67.89 -16.17
N VAL A 463 -34.13 -68.41 -15.59
CA VAL A 463 -33.58 -69.73 -15.93
C VAL A 463 -34.59 -70.82 -15.60
N ALA A 464 -35.15 -70.82 -14.38
CA ALA A 464 -36.16 -71.79 -13.97
C ALA A 464 -37.41 -71.74 -14.87
N ARG A 465 -37.85 -70.55 -15.28
CA ARG A 465 -38.98 -70.40 -16.23
C ARG A 465 -38.64 -70.99 -17.60
N ARG A 466 -37.44 -70.74 -18.13
CA ARG A 466 -36.98 -71.34 -19.40
C ARG A 466 -36.90 -72.86 -19.30
N GLU A 467 -36.36 -73.40 -18.21
CA GLU A 467 -36.29 -74.85 -17.98
C GLU A 467 -37.69 -75.48 -17.86
N ALA A 468 -38.64 -74.79 -17.23
CA ALA A 468 -40.04 -75.22 -17.16
C ALA A 468 -40.73 -75.17 -18.53
N GLU A 469 -40.51 -74.11 -19.31
CA GLU A 469 -41.01 -73.99 -20.70
C GLU A 469 -40.41 -75.08 -21.61
N GLU A 470 -39.10 -75.35 -21.51
CA GLU A 470 -38.42 -76.41 -22.26
C GLU A 470 -38.90 -77.80 -21.83
N SER A 471 -39.11 -78.04 -20.54
CA SER A 471 -39.65 -79.31 -20.02
C SER A 471 -41.07 -79.53 -20.50
N ALA A 472 -41.93 -78.51 -20.43
CA ALA A 472 -43.28 -78.55 -20.98
C ALA A 472 -43.29 -78.77 -22.50
N ALA A 473 -42.36 -78.16 -23.24
CA ALA A 473 -42.20 -78.38 -24.67
C ALA A 473 -41.73 -79.81 -24.99
N ARG A 474 -40.82 -80.39 -24.19
CA ARG A 474 -40.39 -81.80 -24.33
C ARG A 474 -41.50 -82.77 -24.01
N GLU A 475 -42.26 -82.55 -22.94
CA GLU A 475 -43.43 -83.37 -22.60
C GLU A 475 -44.51 -83.29 -23.67
N ALA A 476 -44.78 -82.11 -24.22
CA ALA A 476 -45.71 -81.94 -25.34
C ALA A 476 -45.22 -82.69 -26.60
N ALA A 477 -43.93 -82.59 -26.94
CA ALA A 477 -43.34 -83.33 -28.05
C ALA A 477 -43.37 -84.86 -27.84
N GLU A 478 -43.15 -85.35 -26.62
CA GLU A 478 -43.23 -86.78 -26.28
C GLU A 478 -44.69 -87.29 -26.31
N ALA A 479 -45.65 -86.48 -25.85
CA ALA A 479 -47.08 -86.78 -25.96
C ALA A 479 -47.54 -86.86 -27.43
N GLU A 480 -47.02 -85.98 -28.29
CA GLU A 480 -47.27 -86.00 -29.74
C GLU A 480 -46.60 -87.21 -30.42
N ALA A 481 -45.39 -87.57 -30.02
CA ALA A 481 -44.71 -88.79 -30.47
C ALA A 481 -45.45 -90.08 -30.05
N LYS A 482 -46.03 -90.12 -28.84
CA LYS A 482 -46.87 -91.24 -28.37
C LYS A 482 -48.19 -91.33 -29.14
N LYS A 483 -48.81 -90.22 -29.52
CA LYS A 483 -49.97 -90.20 -30.45
C LYS A 483 -49.61 -90.82 -31.82
N ASN A 484 -48.45 -90.48 -32.38
CA ASN A 484 -48.00 -91.02 -33.67
C ASN A 484 -47.61 -92.51 -33.63
N ARG A 485 -47.16 -93.04 -32.49
CA ARG A 485 -46.93 -94.49 -32.31
C ARG A 485 -48.23 -95.32 -32.20
N GLY A 486 -49.37 -94.70 -31.90
CA GLY A 486 -50.68 -95.35 -31.86
C GLY A 486 -51.28 -95.64 -33.24
N LEU A 487 -50.84 -94.95 -34.29
CA LEU A 487 -51.38 -95.09 -35.66
C LEU A 487 -50.75 -96.24 -36.48
N PHE A 488 -49.71 -96.93 -35.98
CA PHE A 488 -49.06 -98.06 -36.67
C PHE A 488 -49.40 -99.45 -36.10
N ARG A 489 -50.33 -99.55 -35.13
CA ARG A 489 -50.84 -100.82 -34.59
C ARG A 489 -52.36 -100.93 -34.75
N ARG A 490 -52.82 -101.13 -35.99
CA ARG A 490 -54.06 -101.84 -36.34
C ARG A 490 -54.04 -102.12 -37.83
N ARG A 491 -53.51 -103.29 -38.17
CA ARG A 491 -53.79 -104.01 -39.40
C ARG A 491 -54.90 -105.00 -39.11
#